data_AF-A0AAE0VNR7-F1
#
_entry.id   AF-A0AAE0VNR7-F1
#
_cell.length_a   1.000
_cell.length_b   1.000
_cell.length_c   1.000
_cell.angle_alpha   90.00
_cell.angle_beta   90.00
_cell.angle_gamma   90.00
#
_symmetry.space_group_name_H-M   'P 1'
#
loop_
_entity.id
_entity.type
_entity.pdbx_description
1 polymer ?
#
loop_
_entity_poly.entity_id
_entity_poly.type
_entity_poly.pdbx_seq_one_letter_code
_entity_poly.pdbx_strand_id
1 'polypeptide(L)'
;MKTALMLTFRDAKKRHWNDSEDASQKESPKKKAALDDKSDYLKPESAPAGSVRSPCKHFTLKQKKTIVNNAKPLGIRPIAKMLKIPKSTVSTWMKIDLSAHMNLNRHFPKCGRPISYGQAIDDKISQWVLTQCDLKIPVNVEGIYMYVKELVSKELPKSKFSASHTWGDGFLRRHRFVLKSRTSLAQYLHKDLEEKVSSFHKFDDG
;
A
#
# COMPACT_ATOMS: atom_id res chain seq x y z
N MET A 1 -41.78 3.62 -9.89
CA MET A 1 -41.29 5.01 -9.74
C MET A 1 -39.76 4.95 -9.64
N LYS A 2 -39.06 5.54 -10.61
CA LYS A 2 -37.59 5.51 -10.75
C LYS A 2 -37.02 6.76 -10.08
N THR A 3 -36.18 6.62 -9.07
CA THR A 3 -35.34 7.72 -8.58
C THR A 3 -33.89 7.42 -8.92
N ALA A 4 -33.38 8.20 -9.86
CA ALA A 4 -32.01 8.14 -10.36
C ALA A 4 -31.21 9.33 -9.81
N LEU A 5 -29.91 9.06 -9.61
CA LEU A 5 -28.75 9.98 -9.72
C LEU A 5 -28.59 11.08 -8.67
N MET A 6 -27.39 11.11 -8.07
CA MET A 6 -26.43 12.21 -8.22
C MET A 6 -25.08 11.80 -7.61
N LEU A 7 -24.18 11.27 -8.46
CA LEU A 7 -22.74 11.23 -8.23
C LEU A 7 -22.19 12.63 -8.49
N THR A 8 -21.70 13.33 -7.47
CA THR A 8 -21.03 14.61 -7.67
C THR A 8 -19.55 14.40 -7.93
N PHE A 9 -19.18 14.49 -9.20
CA PHE A 9 -17.83 14.68 -9.71
C PHE A 9 -17.33 16.07 -9.30
N ARG A 10 -16.12 16.16 -8.73
CA ARG A 10 -15.48 17.45 -8.41
C ARG A 10 -14.30 17.66 -9.34
N ASP A 11 -14.57 18.41 -10.41
CA ASP A 11 -13.58 18.93 -11.35
C ASP A 11 -13.10 20.32 -10.88
N ALA A 12 -12.06 20.82 -11.56
CA ALA A 12 -11.41 22.13 -11.50
C ALA A 12 -10.09 22.19 -10.71
N LYS A 13 -8.97 22.34 -11.45
CA LYS A 13 -8.40 23.67 -11.74
C LYS A 13 -7.27 23.57 -12.79
N LYS A 14 -7.61 23.85 -14.05
CA LYS A 14 -6.64 24.33 -15.05
C LYS A 14 -6.20 25.73 -14.61
N ARG A 15 -4.89 25.98 -14.52
CA ARG A 15 -4.35 27.35 -14.52
C ARG A 15 -3.62 27.57 -15.83
N HIS A 16 -4.30 28.32 -16.68
CA HIS A 16 -3.78 29.10 -17.78
C HIS A 16 -2.73 30.07 -17.24
N TRP A 17 -1.58 30.19 -17.91
CA TRP A 17 -0.61 31.26 -17.67
C TRP A 17 -0.41 31.94 -19.03
N ASN A 18 -0.91 33.17 -19.15
CA ASN A 18 -0.63 34.06 -20.27
C ASN A 18 0.44 35.06 -19.85
N ASP A 19 1.18 35.46 -20.86
CA ASP A 19 2.30 36.39 -20.96
C ASP A 19 2.21 37.67 -20.11
N SER A 20 3.38 38.12 -19.65
CA SER A 20 3.73 39.53 -19.71
C SER A 20 5.26 39.66 -19.73
N GLU A 21 5.76 40.17 -20.86
CA GLU A 21 7.12 40.64 -21.09
C GLU A 21 7.38 41.88 -20.22
N ASP A 22 8.54 41.96 -19.57
CA ASP A 22 9.23 43.25 -19.49
C ASP A 22 10.75 43.07 -19.34
N ALA A 23 11.46 43.98 -19.98
CA ALA A 23 12.86 43.93 -20.34
C ALA A 23 13.82 44.15 -19.16
N SER A 24 15.04 43.61 -19.26
CA SER A 24 16.26 44.43 -19.14
C SER A 24 17.51 43.62 -19.49
N GLN A 25 18.15 44.04 -20.58
CA GLN A 25 19.49 43.63 -21.00
C GLN A 25 20.56 44.12 -20.01
N LYS A 26 21.61 43.31 -19.79
CA LYS A 26 23.00 43.80 -19.64
C LYS A 26 23.98 42.77 -20.22
N GLU A 27 24.73 43.23 -21.20
CA GLU A 27 25.77 42.51 -21.94
C GLU A 27 27.10 42.43 -21.18
N SER A 28 27.82 41.31 -21.36
CA SER A 28 29.26 41.16 -21.71
C SER A 28 30.39 41.71 -20.79
N PRO A 29 31.63 41.12 -20.76
CA PRO A 29 32.36 40.64 -21.96
C PRO A 29 33.23 39.37 -21.87
N LYS A 30 33.51 38.92 -23.11
CA LYS A 30 34.40 37.86 -23.64
C LYS A 30 35.81 37.78 -23.01
N LYS A 31 36.35 36.56 -22.93
CA LYS A 31 37.71 36.22 -23.43
C LYS A 31 37.72 34.82 -24.05
N LYS A 32 38.11 34.76 -25.33
CA LYS A 32 38.56 33.56 -26.05
C LYS A 32 40.09 33.54 -26.00
N ALA A 33 40.69 32.37 -25.79
CA ALA A 33 42.02 32.05 -26.27
C ALA A 33 42.05 30.54 -26.54
N ALA A 34 42.43 30.19 -27.76
CA ALA A 34 42.63 28.83 -28.24
C ALA A 34 44.09 28.42 -27.99
N LEU A 35 44.34 27.13 -27.75
CA LEU A 35 45.50 26.46 -28.34
C LEU A 35 45.27 24.95 -28.35
N ASP A 36 45.49 24.38 -29.53
CA ASP A 36 45.62 22.95 -29.81
C ASP A 36 46.73 22.32 -28.97
N ASP A 37 46.47 21.14 -28.40
CA ASP A 37 47.53 20.15 -28.21
C ASP A 37 46.98 18.76 -28.51
N LYS A 38 47.55 18.15 -29.55
CA LYS A 38 47.33 16.76 -29.95
C LYS A 38 48.28 15.92 -29.12
N SER A 39 47.79 15.28 -28.05
CA SER A 39 48.51 14.16 -27.43
C SER A 39 47.74 12.86 -27.64
N ASP A 40 48.36 11.99 -28.44
CA ASP A 40 48.16 10.55 -28.52
C ASP A 40 47.67 9.92 -27.21
N TYR A 41 46.46 9.36 -27.22
CA TYR A 41 46.12 8.25 -26.33
C TYR A 41 45.34 7.19 -27.10
N LEU A 42 46.04 6.09 -27.33
CA LEU A 42 45.53 4.82 -27.80
C LEU A 42 44.39 4.33 -26.88
N LYS A 43 43.16 4.42 -27.41
CA LYS A 43 42.05 3.46 -27.35
C LYS A 43 42.00 2.52 -26.12
N PRO A 44 41.14 2.78 -25.11
CA PRO A 44 40.63 1.70 -24.29
C PRO A 44 39.67 0.85 -25.12
N GLU A 45 40.05 -0.39 -25.31
CA GLU A 45 39.27 -1.48 -25.88
C GLU A 45 37.84 -1.47 -25.34
N SER A 46 36.88 -1.33 -26.25
CA SER A 46 35.45 -1.23 -25.95
C SER A 46 34.94 -2.55 -25.39
N ALA A 47 34.87 -2.66 -24.06
CA ALA A 47 34.06 -3.68 -23.41
C ALA A 47 32.59 -3.52 -23.83
N PRO A 48 31.87 -4.63 -24.13
CA PRO A 48 30.52 -4.56 -24.65
C PRO A 48 29.59 -3.86 -23.65
N ALA A 49 28.79 -2.92 -24.16
CA ALA A 49 27.83 -2.11 -23.44
C ALA A 49 26.65 -2.95 -22.89
N GLY A 50 26.92 -3.82 -21.92
CA GLY A 50 25.93 -4.30 -20.99
C GLY A 50 25.79 -3.27 -19.88
N SER A 51 24.71 -2.49 -19.87
CA SER A 51 24.35 -1.64 -18.73
C SER A 51 24.11 -2.54 -17.52
N VAL A 52 25.17 -2.84 -16.75
CA VAL A 52 25.05 -3.48 -15.45
C VAL A 52 24.26 -2.50 -14.58
N ARG A 53 22.97 -2.81 -14.37
CA ARG A 53 22.09 -2.01 -13.51
C ARG A 53 22.76 -1.94 -12.16
N SER A 54 23.08 -0.72 -11.70
CA SER A 54 23.67 -0.54 -10.38
C SER A 54 22.77 -1.17 -9.31
N PRO A 55 23.34 -1.73 -8.23
CA PRO A 55 22.57 -2.34 -7.15
C PRO A 55 21.42 -1.44 -6.69
N CYS A 56 20.20 -1.98 -6.67
CA CYS A 56 19.01 -1.26 -6.22
C CYS A 56 19.15 -0.93 -4.73
N LYS A 57 19.39 0.35 -4.42
CA LYS A 57 19.34 0.84 -3.04
C LYS A 57 17.88 0.93 -2.59
N HIS A 58 17.51 0.15 -1.59
CA HIS A 58 16.20 0.24 -0.96
C HIS A 58 16.20 1.32 0.12
N PHE A 59 15.20 2.19 0.09
CA PHE A 59 15.00 3.24 1.09
C PHE A 59 13.66 3.07 1.78
N THR A 60 13.66 3.14 3.11
CA THR A 60 12.44 3.20 3.92
C THR A 60 11.69 4.51 3.65
N LEU A 61 10.36 4.53 3.83
CA LEU A 61 9.57 5.76 3.68
C LEU A 61 10.09 6.92 4.55
N LYS A 62 10.54 6.63 5.78
CA LYS A 62 11.17 7.62 6.69
C LYS A 62 12.40 8.25 6.06
N GLN A 63 13.29 7.43 5.49
CA GLN A 63 14.50 7.90 4.80
C GLN A 63 14.15 8.72 3.56
N LYS A 64 13.17 8.29 2.76
CA LYS A 64 12.73 9.07 1.60
C LYS A 64 12.22 10.46 2.00
N LYS A 65 11.48 10.54 3.11
CA LYS A 65 10.95 11.81 3.64
C LYS A 65 12.06 12.76 4.10
N THR A 66 13.06 12.26 4.83
CA THR A 66 14.21 13.10 5.24
C THR A 66 15.00 13.60 4.04
N ILE A 67 15.22 12.74 3.04
CA ILE A 67 15.90 13.10 1.78
C ILE A 67 15.12 14.19 1.04
N VAL A 68 13.80 14.06 0.89
CA VAL A 68 12.94 15.06 0.24
C VAL A 68 12.95 16.37 1.01
N ASN A 69 12.86 16.32 2.35
CA ASN A 69 12.91 17.52 3.19
C ASN A 69 14.23 18.27 3.05
N ASN A 70 15.35 17.56 2.96
CA ASN A 70 16.68 18.16 2.74
C ASN A 70 16.86 18.67 1.30
N ALA A 71 16.22 18.03 0.32
CA ALA A 71 16.28 18.42 -1.09
C ALA A 71 15.44 19.67 -1.41
N LYS A 72 14.40 19.99 -0.64
CA LYS A 72 13.60 21.21 -0.81
C LYS A 72 14.44 22.50 -0.70
N PRO A 73 15.26 22.71 0.35
CA PRO A 73 16.09 23.91 0.47
C PRO A 73 17.39 23.84 -0.36
N LEU A 74 18.06 22.69 -0.41
CA LEU A 74 19.40 22.57 -1.04
C LEU A 74 19.34 22.28 -2.54
N GLY A 75 18.20 21.82 -3.03
CA GLY A 75 18.02 21.33 -4.39
C GLY A 75 18.38 19.86 -4.57
N ILE A 76 17.91 19.29 -5.68
CA ILE A 76 17.95 17.84 -5.93
C ILE A 76 19.36 17.34 -6.26
N ARG A 77 20.12 18.11 -7.07
CA ARG A 77 21.44 17.71 -7.58
C ARG A 77 22.47 17.44 -6.46
N PRO A 78 22.67 18.33 -5.46
CA PRO A 78 23.67 18.09 -4.41
C PRO A 78 23.32 16.86 -3.55
N ILE A 79 22.04 16.70 -3.18
CA ILE A 79 21.56 15.56 -2.39
C ILE A 79 21.73 14.24 -3.16
N ALA A 80 21.39 14.23 -4.45
CA ALA A 80 21.57 13.07 -5.33
C ALA A 80 23.04 12.64 -5.42
N LYS A 81 23.98 13.59 -5.52
CA LYS A 81 25.42 13.33 -5.56
C LYS A 81 25.92 12.80 -4.22
N MET A 82 25.53 13.43 -3.11
CA MET A 82 25.93 13.04 -1.75
C MET A 82 25.49 11.61 -1.41
N LEU A 83 24.24 11.24 -1.73
CA LEU A 83 23.67 9.94 -1.39
C LEU A 83 23.90 8.87 -2.48
N LYS A 84 24.53 9.25 -3.60
CA LYS A 84 24.67 8.42 -4.81
C LYS A 84 23.32 7.79 -5.19
N ILE A 85 22.31 8.64 -5.36
CA ILE A 85 20.95 8.30 -5.78
C ILE A 85 20.69 8.99 -7.13
N PRO A 86 20.05 8.33 -8.11
CA PRO A 86 19.66 9.01 -9.35
C PRO A 86 18.79 10.24 -9.09
N LYS A 87 19.06 11.35 -9.77
CA LYS A 87 18.26 12.58 -9.70
C LYS A 87 16.78 12.32 -9.97
N SER A 88 16.48 11.42 -10.92
CA SER A 88 15.14 11.00 -11.27
C SER A 88 14.40 10.40 -10.08
N THR A 89 15.07 9.58 -9.26
CA THR A 89 14.49 8.95 -8.07
C THR A 89 14.06 9.99 -7.03
N VAL A 90 14.93 10.95 -6.71
CA VAL A 90 14.60 12.03 -5.76
C VAL A 90 13.51 12.93 -6.31
N SER A 91 13.54 13.24 -7.61
CA SER A 91 12.48 14.00 -8.30
C SER A 91 11.12 13.30 -8.22
N THR A 92 11.07 11.98 -8.49
CA THR A 92 9.85 11.18 -8.34
C THR A 92 9.32 11.22 -6.91
N TRP A 93 10.19 11.13 -5.90
CA TRP A 93 9.78 11.22 -4.50
C TRP A 93 9.28 12.61 -4.10
N MET A 94 9.75 13.68 -4.74
CA MET A 94 9.21 15.03 -4.53
C MET A 94 7.80 15.20 -5.12
N LYS A 95 7.47 14.46 -6.19
CA LYS A 95 6.15 14.51 -6.83
C LYS A 95 5.08 13.71 -6.07
N ILE A 96 5.49 12.69 -5.33
CA ILE A 96 4.59 11.80 -4.59
C ILE A 96 4.47 12.30 -3.15
N ASP A 97 3.26 12.32 -2.60
CA ASP A 97 3.08 12.57 -1.17
C ASP A 97 3.52 11.35 -0.34
N LEU A 98 4.78 11.38 0.10
CA LEU A 98 5.35 10.36 0.96
C LEU A 98 4.64 10.25 2.32
N SER A 99 3.97 11.31 2.79
CA SER A 99 3.26 11.31 4.07
C SER A 99 1.96 10.50 4.03
N ALA A 100 1.22 10.60 2.93
CA ALA A 100 0.07 9.72 2.66
C ALA A 100 0.47 8.24 2.73
N HIS A 101 1.67 7.89 2.27
CA HIS A 101 2.19 6.53 2.33
C HIS A 101 2.68 6.08 3.70
N MET A 102 2.88 6.98 4.67
CA MET A 102 3.26 6.61 6.04
C MET A 102 2.09 6.12 6.89
N ASN A 103 0.88 6.63 6.63
CA ASN A 103 -0.31 6.34 7.43
C ASN A 103 -1.21 5.26 6.82
N LEU A 104 -0.87 4.77 5.62
CA LEU A 104 -1.55 3.62 5.04
C LEU A 104 -1.06 2.36 5.76
N ASN A 105 -1.85 1.90 6.75
CA ASN A 105 -1.95 0.47 7.01
C ASN A 105 -2.07 -0.19 5.64
N ARG A 106 -1.13 -1.08 5.33
CA ARG A 106 -0.62 -1.50 4.02
C ARG A 106 -1.64 -2.14 3.06
N HIS A 107 -2.92 -1.82 3.16
CA HIS A 107 -3.95 -2.21 2.22
C HIS A 107 -4.06 -1.17 1.12
N PHE A 108 -3.29 -1.37 0.05
CA PHE A 108 -3.64 -0.80 -1.23
C PHE A 108 -4.75 -1.68 -1.83
N PRO A 109 -6.00 -1.22 -1.93
CA PRO A 109 -7.11 -2.03 -2.44
C PRO A 109 -6.92 -2.45 -3.91
N LYS A 110 -5.93 -1.87 -4.61
CA LYS A 110 -5.67 -2.07 -6.04
C LYS A 110 -4.27 -2.62 -6.34
N CYS A 111 -3.50 -3.03 -5.33
CA CYS A 111 -2.18 -3.63 -5.57
C CYS A 111 -2.25 -5.13 -5.32
N GLY A 112 -2.09 -5.92 -6.38
CA GLY A 112 -2.05 -7.37 -6.31
C GLY A 112 -2.63 -8.04 -7.56
N ARG A 113 -2.51 -9.36 -7.64
CA ARG A 113 -3.19 -10.15 -8.67
C ARG A 113 -4.71 -10.03 -8.45
N PRO A 114 -5.51 -9.79 -9.50
CA PRO A 114 -6.95 -9.76 -9.38
C PRO A 114 -7.50 -11.10 -8.86
N ILE A 115 -8.66 -11.05 -8.21
CA ILE A 115 -9.35 -12.21 -7.67
C ILE A 115 -9.78 -13.12 -8.83
N SER A 116 -9.46 -14.40 -8.76
CA SER A 116 -9.60 -15.35 -9.88
C SER A 116 -11.05 -15.59 -10.31
N TYR A 117 -12.00 -15.53 -9.37
CA TYR A 117 -13.43 -15.78 -9.62
C TYR A 117 -14.25 -14.48 -9.75
N GLY A 118 -13.59 -13.31 -9.76
CA GLY A 118 -14.25 -12.02 -9.89
C GLY A 118 -14.79 -11.43 -8.57
N GLN A 119 -15.04 -10.11 -8.59
CA GLN A 119 -15.43 -9.36 -7.39
C GLN A 119 -16.85 -9.71 -6.92
N ALA A 120 -17.80 -9.91 -7.84
CA ALA A 120 -19.19 -10.18 -7.47
C ALA A 120 -19.35 -11.44 -6.60
N ILE A 121 -18.56 -12.48 -6.84
CA ILE A 121 -18.56 -13.70 -6.02
C ILE A 121 -17.86 -13.43 -4.67
N ASP A 122 -16.76 -12.66 -4.66
CA ASP A 122 -16.06 -12.24 -3.41
C ASP A 122 -17.02 -11.49 -2.49
N ASP A 123 -17.86 -10.61 -3.06
CA ASP A 123 -18.86 -9.83 -2.33
C ASP A 123 -19.97 -10.74 -1.77
N LYS A 124 -20.48 -11.71 -2.55
CA LYS A 124 -21.45 -12.71 -2.05
C LYS A 124 -20.90 -13.49 -0.86
N ILE A 125 -19.62 -13.90 -0.91
CA ILE A 125 -18.97 -14.61 0.20
C ILE A 125 -18.90 -13.70 1.43
N SER A 126 -18.51 -12.44 1.25
CA SER A 126 -18.44 -11.48 2.36
C SER A 126 -19.81 -11.24 3.00
N GLN A 127 -20.87 -11.12 2.19
CA GLN A 127 -22.24 -10.97 2.66
C GLN A 127 -22.69 -12.19 3.45
N TRP A 128 -22.40 -13.40 2.97
CA TRP A 128 -22.71 -14.62 3.72
C TRP A 128 -22.07 -14.63 5.11
N VAL A 129 -20.79 -14.25 5.22
CA VAL A 129 -20.10 -14.15 6.52
C VAL A 129 -20.79 -13.15 7.44
N LEU A 130 -21.18 -11.97 6.92
CA LEU A 130 -21.90 -10.96 7.68
C LEU A 130 -23.26 -11.47 8.17
N THR A 131 -24.03 -12.14 7.30
CA THR A 131 -25.31 -12.74 7.67
C THR A 131 -25.16 -13.78 8.79
N GLN A 132 -24.13 -14.62 8.74
CA GLN A 132 -23.88 -15.58 9.81
C GLN A 132 -23.55 -14.88 11.14
N CYS A 133 -22.76 -13.80 11.10
CA CYS A 133 -22.46 -12.98 12.28
C CYS A 133 -23.71 -12.32 12.87
N ASP A 134 -24.61 -11.83 12.02
CA ASP A 134 -25.89 -11.23 12.45
C ASP A 134 -26.78 -12.27 13.15
N LEU A 135 -26.78 -13.50 12.64
CA LEU A 135 -27.46 -14.66 13.24
C LEU A 135 -26.76 -15.23 14.48
N LYS A 136 -25.67 -14.61 14.94
CA LYS A 136 -24.83 -15.08 16.07
C LYS A 136 -24.26 -16.49 15.89
N ILE A 137 -24.14 -16.95 14.64
CA ILE A 137 -23.54 -18.23 14.30
C ILE A 137 -22.01 -18.03 14.20
N PRO A 138 -21.20 -18.82 14.92
CA PRO A 138 -19.74 -18.71 14.83
C PRO A 138 -19.26 -19.14 13.45
N VAL A 139 -18.58 -18.24 12.74
CA VAL A 139 -17.98 -18.53 11.43
C VAL A 139 -16.52 -18.92 11.60
N ASN A 140 -16.22 -20.18 11.30
CA ASN A 140 -14.86 -20.69 11.25
C ASN A 140 -14.28 -20.60 9.82
N VAL A 141 -12.95 -20.62 9.72
CA VAL A 141 -12.24 -20.62 8.44
C VAL A 141 -12.66 -21.78 7.55
N GLU A 142 -12.81 -22.96 8.12
CA GLU A 142 -13.24 -24.15 7.37
C GLU A 142 -14.65 -23.99 6.79
N GLY A 143 -15.56 -23.35 7.55
CA GLY A 143 -16.90 -23.03 7.07
C GLY A 143 -16.87 -22.07 5.88
N ILE A 144 -15.99 -21.06 5.94
CA ILE A 144 -15.75 -20.16 4.80
C ILE A 144 -15.23 -20.97 3.61
N TYR A 145 -14.27 -21.87 3.80
CA TYR A 145 -13.69 -22.66 2.72
C TYR A 145 -14.71 -23.57 2.04
N MET A 146 -15.57 -24.25 2.81
CA MET A 146 -16.63 -25.07 2.25
C MET A 146 -17.62 -24.24 1.45
N TYR A 147 -18.10 -23.13 2.03
CA TYR A 147 -19.06 -22.24 1.36
C TYR A 147 -18.51 -21.67 0.05
N VAL A 148 -17.25 -21.23 0.05
CA VAL A 148 -16.61 -20.67 -1.15
C VAL A 148 -16.44 -21.73 -2.23
N LYS A 149 -15.96 -22.94 -1.87
CA LYS A 149 -15.80 -24.04 -2.83
C LYS A 149 -17.14 -24.39 -3.47
N GLU A 150 -18.20 -24.47 -2.69
CA GLU A 150 -19.55 -24.73 -3.19
C GLU A 150 -20.04 -23.61 -4.13
N LEU A 151 -19.94 -22.35 -3.70
CA LEU A 151 -20.41 -21.19 -4.47
C LEU A 151 -19.64 -21.04 -5.79
N VAL A 152 -18.31 -21.17 -5.77
CA VAL A 152 -17.47 -21.06 -6.96
C VAL A 152 -17.70 -22.24 -7.90
N SER A 153 -17.92 -23.45 -7.38
CA SER A 153 -18.22 -24.62 -8.22
C SER A 153 -19.57 -24.49 -8.93
N LYS A 154 -20.56 -23.87 -8.28
CA LYS A 154 -21.89 -23.59 -8.86
C LYS A 154 -21.84 -22.51 -9.95
N GLU A 155 -21.20 -21.38 -9.66
CA GLU A 155 -21.18 -20.21 -10.55
C GLU A 155 -20.13 -20.33 -11.68
N LEU A 156 -19.01 -20.99 -11.40
CA LEU A 156 -17.88 -21.13 -12.33
C LEU A 156 -17.34 -22.58 -12.36
N PRO A 157 -18.07 -23.54 -12.96
CA PRO A 157 -17.70 -24.95 -12.96
C PRO A 157 -16.34 -25.26 -13.61
N LYS A 158 -15.88 -24.40 -14.54
CA LYS A 158 -14.59 -24.55 -15.24
C LYS A 158 -13.41 -23.91 -14.51
N SER A 159 -13.66 -23.27 -13.37
CA SER A 159 -12.64 -22.58 -12.59
C SER A 159 -11.77 -23.59 -11.83
N LYS A 160 -10.44 -23.52 -12.00
CA LYS A 160 -9.47 -24.26 -11.16
C LYS A 160 -9.25 -23.57 -9.81
N PHE A 161 -10.30 -23.03 -9.21
CA PHE A 161 -10.19 -22.30 -7.95
C PHE A 161 -9.93 -23.28 -6.80
N SER A 162 -8.95 -22.94 -5.96
CA SER A 162 -8.66 -23.65 -4.72
C SER A 162 -8.66 -22.67 -3.55
N ALA A 163 -9.51 -22.95 -2.56
CA ALA A 163 -9.56 -22.22 -1.29
C ALA A 163 -8.37 -22.61 -0.42
N SER A 164 -7.19 -22.14 -0.80
CA SER A 164 -5.94 -22.31 -0.05
C SER A 164 -5.89 -21.41 1.19
N HIS A 165 -5.00 -21.73 2.13
CA HIS A 165 -4.73 -20.90 3.31
C HIS A 165 -4.40 -19.45 2.94
N THR A 166 -3.48 -19.25 1.99
CA THR A 166 -3.10 -17.92 1.50
C THR A 166 -4.27 -17.15 0.90
N TRP A 167 -5.18 -17.85 0.20
CA TRP A 167 -6.41 -17.24 -0.29
C TRP A 167 -7.29 -16.77 0.87
N GLY A 168 -7.47 -17.62 1.89
CA GLY A 168 -8.25 -17.30 3.09
C GLY A 168 -7.71 -16.07 3.83
N ASP A 169 -6.40 -16.03 4.11
CA ASP A 169 -5.76 -14.86 4.71
C ASP A 169 -5.95 -13.61 3.85
N GLY A 170 -5.84 -13.76 2.54
CA GLY A 170 -6.12 -12.70 1.58
C GLY A 170 -7.56 -12.19 1.69
N PHE A 171 -8.53 -13.09 1.71
CA PHE A 171 -9.95 -12.78 1.82
C PHE A 171 -10.27 -12.03 3.12
N LEU A 172 -9.83 -12.54 4.27
CA LEU A 172 -10.04 -11.91 5.56
C LEU A 172 -9.43 -10.50 5.60
N ARG A 173 -8.21 -10.32 5.07
CA ARG A 173 -7.57 -9.01 5.00
C ARG A 173 -8.29 -8.03 4.08
N ARG A 174 -8.79 -8.48 2.91
CA ARG A 174 -9.54 -7.64 1.96
C ARG A 174 -10.83 -7.09 2.59
N HIS A 175 -11.55 -7.94 3.32
CA HIS A 175 -12.83 -7.60 3.95
C HIS A 175 -12.71 -7.10 5.39
N ARG A 176 -11.49 -6.99 5.92
CA ARG A 176 -11.19 -6.63 7.32
C ARG A 176 -11.86 -7.52 8.36
N PHE A 177 -12.06 -8.79 8.03
CA PHE A 177 -12.52 -9.77 8.99
C PHE A 177 -11.39 -10.22 9.90
N VAL A 178 -11.72 -10.40 11.17
CA VAL A 178 -10.81 -10.92 12.18
C VAL A 178 -11.46 -12.14 12.81
N LEU A 179 -10.75 -13.26 12.79
CA LEU A 179 -11.18 -14.46 13.48
C LEU A 179 -10.91 -14.27 14.97
N LYS A 180 -11.95 -14.45 15.79
CA LYS A 180 -11.78 -14.42 17.23
C LYS A 180 -11.06 -15.70 17.66
N SER A 181 -9.88 -15.57 18.27
CA SER A 181 -9.22 -16.68 18.93
C SER A 181 -10.14 -17.23 20.03
N ARG A 182 -10.17 -18.55 20.21
CA ARG A 182 -10.83 -19.16 21.37
C ARG A 182 -10.11 -18.63 22.62
N THR A 183 -10.74 -17.73 23.34
CA THR A 183 -10.28 -17.34 24.67
C THR A 183 -10.48 -18.55 25.56
N SER A 184 -9.40 -19.16 26.05
CA SER A 184 -9.54 -20.14 27.13
C SER A 184 -10.18 -19.40 28.30
N LEU A 185 -11.41 -19.79 28.67
CA LEU A 185 -12.14 -19.26 29.82
C LEU A 185 -11.45 -19.56 31.17
N ALA A 186 -10.25 -20.14 31.15
CA ALA A 186 -9.40 -20.30 32.32
C ALA A 186 -8.70 -18.97 32.67
N GLN A 187 -9.47 -17.92 32.91
CA GLN A 187 -9.00 -16.87 33.81
C GLN A 187 -9.40 -17.35 35.20
N TYR A 188 -8.42 -17.63 36.06
CA TYR A 188 -8.68 -17.90 37.47
C TYR A 188 -9.54 -16.77 38.01
N LEU A 189 -10.70 -17.12 38.56
CA LEU A 189 -11.53 -16.17 39.26
C LEU A 189 -10.67 -15.63 40.41
N HIS A 190 -10.59 -14.30 40.57
CA HIS A 190 -9.82 -13.73 41.67
C HIS A 190 -10.37 -14.27 43.00
N LYS A 191 -9.50 -14.65 43.95
CA LYS A 191 -9.90 -15.34 45.20
C LYS A 191 -11.04 -14.63 45.94
N ASP A 192 -11.02 -13.30 45.95
CA ASP A 192 -12.05 -12.45 46.55
C ASP A 192 -13.46 -12.61 45.95
N LEU A 193 -13.56 -13.13 44.73
CA LEU A 193 -14.83 -13.44 44.06
C LEU A 193 -15.26 -14.90 44.28
N GLU A 194 -14.33 -15.83 44.55
CA GLU A 194 -14.64 -17.22 44.92
C GLU A 194 -15.34 -17.28 46.28
N GLU A 195 -14.93 -16.42 47.24
CA GLU A 195 -15.59 -16.30 48.53
C GLU A 195 -17.02 -15.76 48.38
N LYS A 196 -17.23 -14.75 47.54
CA LYS A 196 -18.56 -14.20 47.26
C LYS A 196 -19.47 -15.21 46.57
N VAL A 197 -18.98 -15.92 45.55
CA VAL A 197 -19.74 -17.00 44.89
C VAL A 197 -20.10 -18.12 45.88
N SER A 198 -19.15 -18.49 46.75
CA SER A 198 -19.41 -19.46 47.82
C SER A 198 -20.42 -18.98 48.86
N SER A 199 -20.43 -17.68 49.19
CA SER A 199 -21.44 -17.08 50.07
C SER A 199 -22.83 -17.05 49.42
N PHE A 200 -22.91 -16.81 48.11
CA PHE A 200 -24.17 -16.87 47.36
C PHE A 200 -24.78 -18.28 47.39
N HIS A 201 -23.98 -19.32 47.10
CA HIS A 201 -24.47 -20.70 47.13
C HIS A 201 -24.94 -21.17 48.52
N LYS A 202 -24.32 -20.68 49.59
CA LYS A 202 -24.74 -20.98 50.96
C LYS A 202 -26.05 -20.31 51.38
N PHE A 203 -26.52 -19.31 50.64
CA PHE A 203 -27.73 -18.57 50.96
C PHE A 203 -29.01 -19.22 50.38
N ASP A 204 -28.87 -20.05 49.34
CA ASP A 204 -30.00 -20.69 48.66
C ASP A 204 -30.36 -22.09 49.22
N ASP A 205 -29.52 -22.65 50.11
CA ASP A 205 -29.70 -23.99 50.71
C ASP A 205 -30.30 -23.96 52.14
N GLY A 206 -30.89 -22.83 52.58
CA GLY A 206 -31.54 -22.67 53.89
C GLY A 206 -32.95 -22.10 53.79
#